data_AF-A0A7W8A663-F1
#
_entry.id   AF-A0A7W8A663-F1
#
_cell.length_a   1.000
_cell.length_b   1.000
_cell.length_c   1.000
_cell.angle_alpha   90.00
_cell.angle_beta   90.00
_cell.angle_gamma   90.00
#
_symmetry.space_group_name_H-M   'P 1'
#
loop_
_entity.id
_entity.type
_entity.pdbx_description
1 polymer ?
#
loop_
_entity_poly.entity_id
_entity_poly.type
_entity_poly.pdbx_seq_one_letter_code
_entity_poly.pdbx_strand_id
1 'polypeptide(L)'
;MRAFVRQDDHRAEELRKRGAEVVVGDLREISQVVKAFDGVSRVYFTYPVTAGLLDATASVAAAARRAGVERVVEVSQLDASPEAFTPRMRRHWLSEQVFDWAEVGAVHLRAAVFFENLEVAADEGELALPLGAPDTKIPLIAAEDVARVAAGFLEEAGPVDRVVPLTGQMATAQEAAAALGLEYVDVAPEVWEERAMERYGDPYTVEHLTHLWGIFRLIGAGDHPLYRVTDVIERVGGRAPLVIGSR
;
A
#
# COMPACT_ATOMS: atom_id res chain seq x y z
N MET A 1 7.00 -4.26 -20.78
CA MET A 1 6.55 -3.56 -19.55
C MET A 1 7.45 -2.36 -19.33
N ARG A 2 6.88 -1.22 -18.95
CA ARG A 2 7.64 -0.01 -18.60
C ARG A 2 7.60 0.20 -17.10
N ALA A 3 8.73 0.54 -16.50
CA ALA A 3 8.84 0.90 -15.09
C ALA A 3 9.25 2.37 -14.96
N PHE A 4 8.40 3.16 -14.32
CA PHE A 4 8.68 4.56 -14.01
C PHE A 4 9.30 4.67 -12.63
N VAL A 5 10.53 5.18 -12.53
CA VAL A 5 11.32 5.20 -11.29
C VAL A 5 11.80 6.61 -10.97
N ARG A 6 11.95 6.92 -9.68
CA ARG A 6 12.42 8.25 -9.24
C ARG A 6 13.92 8.48 -9.47
N GLN A 7 14.72 7.42 -9.37
CA GLN A 7 16.18 7.48 -9.43
C GLN A 7 16.72 6.37 -10.32
N ASP A 8 17.78 6.67 -11.05
CA ASP A 8 18.52 5.68 -11.84
C ASP A 8 19.64 5.06 -11.00
N ASP A 9 19.26 4.13 -10.12
CA ASP A 9 20.18 3.43 -9.22
C ASP A 9 20.16 1.90 -9.42
N HIS A 10 20.78 1.17 -8.51
CA HIS A 10 20.86 -0.30 -8.58
C HIS A 10 19.48 -0.99 -8.65
N ARG A 11 18.42 -0.37 -8.13
CA ARG A 11 17.04 -0.90 -8.20
C ARG A 11 16.48 -0.77 -9.61
N ALA A 12 16.77 0.35 -10.27
CA ALA A 12 16.44 0.55 -11.68
C ALA A 12 17.19 -0.45 -12.58
N GLU A 13 18.46 -0.71 -12.27
CA GLU A 13 19.25 -1.71 -12.99
C GLU A 13 18.70 -3.14 -12.86
N GLU A 14 18.22 -3.52 -11.67
CA GLU A 14 17.56 -4.80 -11.46
C GLU A 14 16.29 -4.95 -12.32
N LEU A 15 15.53 -3.87 -12.52
CA LEU A 15 14.38 -3.85 -13.43
C LEU A 15 14.79 -4.01 -14.90
N ARG A 16 15.88 -3.36 -15.33
CA ARG A 16 16.43 -3.53 -16.69
C ARG A 16 16.86 -4.97 -16.95
N LYS A 17 17.53 -5.61 -15.98
CA LYS A 17 17.93 -7.03 -16.07
C LYS A 17 16.75 -7.97 -16.23
N ARG A 18 15.58 -7.60 -15.69
CA ARG A 18 14.31 -8.31 -15.85
C ARG A 18 13.56 -7.95 -17.13
N GLY A 19 14.14 -7.13 -18.00
CA GLY A 19 13.59 -6.75 -19.30
C GLY A 19 12.59 -5.59 -19.27
N ALA A 20 12.50 -4.84 -18.16
CA ALA A 20 11.67 -3.65 -18.11
C ALA A 20 12.34 -2.48 -18.84
N GLU A 21 11.56 -1.74 -19.63
CA GLU A 21 11.95 -0.42 -20.11
C GLU A 21 11.90 0.55 -18.92
N VAL A 22 13.04 1.10 -18.50
CA VAL A 22 13.09 2.03 -17.37
C VAL A 22 12.98 3.47 -17.86
N VAL A 23 12.01 4.20 -17.30
CA VAL A 23 11.86 5.64 -17.47
C VAL A 23 12.09 6.32 -16.13
N VAL A 24 13.06 7.23 -16.08
CA VAL A 24 13.41 7.96 -14.86
C VAL A 24 12.67 9.30 -14.83
N GLY A 25 11.98 9.59 -13.74
CA GLY A 25 11.28 10.85 -13.56
C GLY A 25 10.55 10.95 -12.22
N ASP A 26 9.88 12.07 -12.00
CA ASP A 26 9.06 12.34 -10.83
C ASP A 26 7.58 12.22 -11.21
N LEU A 27 6.82 11.40 -10.48
CA LEU A 27 5.38 11.24 -10.70
C LEU A 27 4.61 12.54 -10.46
N ARG A 28 5.18 13.50 -9.73
CA ARG A 28 4.59 14.82 -9.48
C ARG A 28 4.80 15.79 -10.64
N GLU A 29 5.66 15.45 -11.60
CA GLU A 29 5.99 16.29 -12.75
C GLU A 29 5.25 15.82 -14.00
N ILE A 30 4.07 16.39 -14.24
CA ILE A 30 3.20 16.03 -15.37
C ILE A 30 3.92 16.00 -16.72
N SER A 31 4.87 16.90 -16.96
CA SER A 31 5.62 16.95 -18.22
C SER A 31 6.50 15.72 -18.45
N GLN A 32 6.92 15.03 -17.38
CA GLN A 32 7.65 13.77 -17.42
C GLN A 32 6.69 12.58 -17.48
N VAL A 33 5.61 12.62 -16.69
CA VAL A 33 4.59 11.57 -16.66
C VAL A 33 3.93 11.40 -18.04
N VAL A 34 3.49 12.48 -18.70
CA VAL A 34 2.86 12.40 -20.03
C VAL A 34 3.75 11.70 -21.06
N LYS A 35 5.07 11.91 -21.01
CA LYS A 35 6.00 11.26 -21.95
C LYS A 35 6.09 9.75 -21.69
N ALA A 36 6.04 9.33 -20.43
CA ALA A 36 6.10 7.93 -20.06
C ALA A 36 4.85 7.14 -20.45
N PHE A 37 3.75 7.82 -20.77
CA PHE A 37 2.46 7.22 -21.10
C PHE A 37 2.28 6.92 -22.59
N ASP A 38 3.26 7.24 -23.44
CA ASP A 38 3.21 6.91 -24.87
C ASP A 38 3.14 5.39 -25.08
N GLY A 39 2.12 4.94 -25.81
CA GLY A 39 1.84 3.53 -26.04
C GLY A 39 1.43 2.71 -24.80
N VAL A 40 1.08 3.35 -23.68
CA VAL A 40 0.64 2.65 -22.46
C VAL A 40 -0.88 2.44 -22.50
N SER A 41 -1.32 1.18 -22.37
CA SER A 41 -2.74 0.82 -22.31
C SER A 41 -3.26 0.61 -20.89
N ARG A 42 -2.40 0.17 -19.96
CA ARG A 42 -2.75 -0.17 -18.58
C ARG A 42 -1.63 0.19 -17.61
N VAL A 43 -1.99 0.61 -16.41
CA VAL A 43 -1.05 1.17 -15.42
C VAL A 43 -1.27 0.53 -14.05
N TYR A 44 -0.18 0.10 -13.41
CA TYR A 44 -0.14 -0.10 -11.97
C TYR A 44 0.38 1.17 -11.30
N PHE A 45 -0.36 1.71 -10.32
CA PHE A 45 0.02 2.90 -9.56
C PHE A 45 0.19 2.56 -8.08
N THR A 46 1.35 2.91 -7.53
CA THR A 46 1.59 2.90 -6.09
C THR A 46 2.46 4.08 -5.73
N TYR A 47 2.26 4.64 -4.54
CA TYR A 47 2.98 5.81 -4.07
C TYR A 47 3.54 5.55 -2.67
N PRO A 48 4.81 5.92 -2.40
CA PRO A 48 5.40 5.73 -1.08
C PRO A 48 4.63 6.48 0.00
N VAL A 49 4.83 6.08 1.26
CA VAL A 49 4.28 6.80 2.42
C VAL A 49 5.07 8.11 2.58
N THR A 50 4.77 9.12 1.77
CA THR A 50 5.41 10.43 1.86
C THR A 50 4.47 11.49 1.26
N ALA A 51 4.85 12.75 1.36
CA ALA A 51 4.09 13.86 0.78
C ALA A 51 4.07 13.79 -0.77
N GLY A 52 3.00 14.29 -1.38
CA GLY A 52 2.86 14.39 -2.84
C GLY A 52 1.97 13.34 -3.51
N LEU A 53 1.27 12.49 -2.72
CA LEU A 53 0.32 11.50 -3.26
C LEU A 53 -0.67 12.14 -4.25
N LEU A 54 -1.34 13.22 -3.87
CA LEU A 54 -2.36 13.84 -4.71
C LEU A 54 -1.78 14.50 -5.97
N ASP A 55 -0.58 15.08 -5.89
CA ASP A 55 0.11 15.65 -7.05
C ASP A 55 0.48 14.55 -8.06
N ALA A 56 0.97 13.41 -7.55
CA ALA A 56 1.27 12.24 -8.35
C ALA A 56 -0.01 11.64 -8.95
N THR A 57 -1.07 11.48 -8.16
CA THR A 57 -2.36 10.98 -8.64
C THR A 57 -2.93 11.88 -9.73
N ALA A 58 -2.96 13.20 -9.53
CA ALA A 58 -3.47 14.14 -10.53
C ALA A 58 -2.65 14.06 -11.84
N SER A 59 -1.33 13.95 -11.72
CA SER A 59 -0.44 13.83 -12.89
C SER A 59 -0.68 12.53 -13.66
N VAL A 60 -0.77 11.40 -12.96
CA VAL A 60 -1.03 10.08 -13.55
C VAL A 60 -2.43 10.03 -14.15
N ALA A 61 -3.46 10.52 -13.45
CA ALA A 61 -4.83 10.54 -13.93
C ALA A 61 -4.98 11.37 -15.22
N ALA A 62 -4.37 12.56 -15.26
CA ALA A 62 -4.37 13.41 -16.45
C ALA A 62 -3.64 12.76 -17.64
N ALA A 63 -2.47 12.16 -17.39
CA ALA A 63 -1.70 11.46 -18.41
C ALA A 63 -2.42 10.20 -18.92
N ALA A 64 -2.99 9.40 -18.01
CA ALA A 64 -3.76 8.20 -18.31
C ALA A 64 -4.97 8.52 -19.20
N ARG A 65 -5.77 9.52 -18.82
CA ARG A 65 -6.92 9.97 -19.60
C ARG A 65 -6.50 10.45 -20.99
N ARG A 66 -5.43 11.24 -21.08
CA ARG A 66 -4.91 11.75 -22.36
C ARG A 66 -4.41 10.64 -23.28
N ALA A 67 -3.75 9.61 -22.72
CA ALA A 67 -3.21 8.49 -23.48
C ALA A 67 -4.27 7.44 -23.85
N GLY A 68 -5.50 7.57 -23.32
CA GLY A 68 -6.55 6.57 -23.53
C GLY A 68 -6.28 5.27 -22.78
N VAL A 69 -5.64 5.35 -21.61
CA VAL A 69 -5.43 4.19 -20.72
C VAL A 69 -6.77 3.58 -20.34
N GLU A 70 -6.89 2.27 -20.54
CA GLU A 70 -8.10 1.50 -20.30
C GLU A 70 -8.27 1.12 -18.82
N ARG A 71 -7.15 1.04 -18.09
CA ARG A 71 -7.14 0.58 -16.70
C ARG A 71 -5.99 1.17 -15.90
N VAL A 72 -6.32 1.72 -14.74
CA VAL A 72 -5.37 2.03 -13.67
C VAL A 72 -5.69 1.16 -12.47
N VAL A 73 -4.78 0.26 -12.09
CA VAL A 73 -4.87 -0.50 -10.85
C VAL A 73 -3.99 0.17 -9.82
N GLU A 74 -4.57 0.68 -8.74
CA GLU A 74 -3.87 1.48 -7.74
C GLU A 74 -3.92 0.89 -6.34
N VAL A 75 -2.82 1.02 -5.59
CA VAL A 75 -2.76 0.62 -4.19
C VAL A 75 -3.29 1.73 -3.30
N SER A 76 -4.50 1.53 -2.81
CA SER A 76 -5.19 2.37 -1.85
C SER A 76 -5.04 1.83 -0.41
N GLN A 77 -5.77 2.41 0.54
CA GLN A 77 -5.71 2.09 1.97
C GLN A 77 -6.98 1.39 2.45
N LEU A 78 -6.81 0.51 3.44
CA LEU A 78 -7.85 -0.35 4.03
C LEU A 78 -9.20 0.35 4.25
N ASP A 79 -9.19 1.57 4.80
CA ASP A 79 -10.40 2.36 5.09
C ASP A 79 -10.40 3.72 4.38
N ALA A 80 -10.13 3.75 3.07
CA ALA A 80 -10.22 5.00 2.32
C ALA A 80 -11.67 5.55 2.30
N SER A 81 -11.95 6.52 3.17
CA SER A 81 -13.22 7.24 3.27
C SER A 81 -13.00 8.70 3.70
N PRO A 82 -13.97 9.62 3.49
CA PRO A 82 -13.91 10.99 4.02
C PRO A 82 -13.83 11.04 5.55
N GLU A 83 -14.44 10.07 6.23
CA GLU A 83 -14.50 9.94 7.69
C GLU A 83 -13.33 9.16 8.27
N ALA A 84 -12.39 8.68 7.44
CA ALA A 84 -11.29 7.85 7.89
C ALA A 84 -10.44 8.53 8.97
N PHE A 85 -10.01 7.73 9.95
CA PHE A 85 -9.28 8.21 11.12
C PHE A 85 -7.90 8.80 10.81
N THR A 86 -7.22 8.36 9.73
CA THR A 86 -5.93 8.92 9.34
C THR A 86 -6.05 9.97 8.22
N PRO A 87 -5.29 11.08 8.27
CA PRO A 87 -5.17 12.01 7.15
C PRO A 87 -4.79 11.32 5.84
N ARG A 88 -3.93 10.29 5.88
CA ARG A 88 -3.49 9.57 4.70
C ARG A 88 -4.59 8.72 4.07
N MET A 89 -5.43 8.02 4.85
CA MET A 89 -6.59 7.29 4.33
C MET A 89 -7.58 8.21 3.62
N ARG A 90 -7.85 9.40 4.19
CA ARG A 90 -8.68 10.43 3.54
C ARG A 90 -8.06 10.93 2.23
N ARG A 91 -6.74 11.08 2.17
CA ARG A 91 -6.02 11.45 0.93
C ARG A 91 -6.06 10.32 -0.11
N HIS A 92 -5.99 9.05 0.31
CA HIS A 92 -6.20 7.92 -0.60
C HIS A 92 -7.64 7.92 -1.14
N TRP A 93 -8.66 8.19 -0.32
CA TRP A 93 -10.03 8.35 -0.82
C TRP A 93 -10.13 9.44 -1.90
N LEU A 94 -9.51 10.60 -1.69
CA LEU A 94 -9.43 11.64 -2.73
C LEU A 94 -8.70 11.17 -3.99
N SER A 95 -7.62 10.39 -3.83
CA SER A 95 -6.91 9.77 -4.95
C SER A 95 -7.82 8.84 -5.76
N GLU A 96 -8.62 8.01 -5.07
CA GLU A 96 -9.63 7.16 -5.71
C GLU A 96 -10.60 8.00 -6.55
N GLN A 97 -11.14 9.09 -5.98
CA GLN A 97 -12.07 9.97 -6.68
C GLN A 97 -11.45 10.60 -7.94
N VAL A 98 -10.18 11.03 -7.88
CA VAL A 98 -9.50 11.64 -9.03
C VAL A 98 -9.34 10.65 -10.18
N PHE A 99 -9.00 9.39 -9.89
CA PHE A 99 -8.93 8.35 -10.92
C PHE A 99 -10.33 8.00 -11.47
N ASP A 100 -11.35 7.94 -10.63
CA ASP A 100 -12.74 7.72 -11.06
C ASP A 100 -13.23 8.84 -12.01
N TRP A 101 -12.98 10.11 -11.66
CA TRP A 101 -13.34 11.26 -12.50
C TRP A 101 -12.52 11.36 -13.79
N ALA A 102 -11.35 10.73 -13.84
CA ALA A 102 -10.55 10.65 -15.05
C ALA A 102 -11.07 9.58 -16.03
N GLU A 103 -11.99 8.72 -15.59
CA GLU A 103 -12.63 7.66 -16.40
C GLU A 103 -11.62 6.64 -16.99
N VAL A 104 -10.57 6.33 -16.23
CA VAL A 104 -9.43 5.48 -16.66
C VAL A 104 -9.56 4.01 -16.24
N GLY A 105 -10.81 3.54 -16.06
CA GLY A 105 -11.11 2.17 -15.63
C GLY A 105 -10.43 1.79 -14.31
N ALA A 106 -10.49 2.67 -13.32
CA ALA A 106 -9.75 2.55 -12.07
C ALA A 106 -10.19 1.35 -11.22
N VAL A 107 -9.20 0.68 -10.61
CA VAL A 107 -9.37 -0.39 -9.62
C VAL A 107 -8.54 -0.02 -8.38
N HIS A 108 -9.21 0.15 -7.25
CA HIS A 108 -8.65 0.60 -5.98
C HIS A 108 -8.43 -0.59 -5.06
N LEU A 109 -7.16 -1.02 -4.95
CA LEU A 109 -6.73 -2.10 -4.08
C LEU A 109 -6.56 -1.57 -2.66
N ARG A 110 -7.60 -1.65 -1.83
CA ARG A 110 -7.59 -1.19 -0.44
C ARG A 110 -6.89 -2.20 0.45
N ALA A 111 -5.57 -2.09 0.52
CA ALA A 111 -4.74 -3.08 1.18
C ALA A 111 -4.61 -2.84 2.69
N ALA A 112 -4.51 -3.95 3.43
CA ALA A 112 -4.15 -4.01 4.84
C ALA A 112 -2.66 -3.69 5.06
N VAL A 113 -2.18 -3.80 6.31
CA VAL A 113 -0.78 -3.53 6.65
C VAL A 113 0.12 -4.60 6.04
N PHE A 114 1.22 -4.18 5.41
CA PHE A 114 2.15 -5.13 4.78
C PHE A 114 2.97 -5.88 5.82
N PHE A 115 3.18 -7.19 5.63
CA PHE A 115 4.12 -7.97 6.43
C PHE A 115 5.51 -7.29 6.45
N GLU A 116 5.92 -6.79 5.29
CA GLU A 116 7.18 -6.08 5.09
C GLU A 116 7.29 -4.81 5.96
N ASN A 117 6.18 -4.18 6.35
CA ASN A 117 6.22 -3.03 7.27
C ASN A 117 6.55 -3.46 8.70
N LEU A 118 6.14 -4.66 9.13
CA LEU A 118 6.49 -5.21 10.44
C LEU A 118 7.95 -5.65 10.47
N GLU A 119 8.45 -6.25 9.39
CA GLU A 119 9.87 -6.58 9.23
C GLU A 119 10.75 -5.32 9.30
N VAL A 120 10.31 -4.22 8.67
CA VAL A 120 11.00 -2.93 8.76
C VAL A 120 10.85 -2.30 10.14
N ALA A 121 9.78 -2.55 10.89
CA ALA A 121 9.61 -2.03 12.24
C ALA A 121 10.37 -2.83 13.32
N ALA A 122 10.79 -4.06 13.01
CA ALA A 122 11.56 -4.91 13.91
C ALA A 122 12.91 -4.28 14.25
N ASP A 123 13.28 -4.36 15.53
CA ASP A 123 14.57 -3.89 16.03
C ASP A 123 15.05 -4.74 17.21
N GLU A 124 16.33 -5.07 17.24
CA GLU A 124 16.99 -5.84 18.31
C GLU A 124 16.26 -7.11 18.83
N GLY A 125 15.51 -7.80 17.98
CA GLY A 125 14.75 -9.02 18.37
C GLY A 125 13.33 -8.75 18.90
N GLU A 126 12.90 -7.49 18.87
CA GLU A 126 11.58 -7.05 19.31
C GLU A 126 10.78 -6.45 18.14
N LEU A 127 9.46 -6.56 18.23
CA LEU A 127 8.51 -5.76 17.47
C LEU A 127 7.90 -4.72 18.43
N ALA A 128 8.60 -3.59 18.57
CA ALA A 128 8.23 -2.50 19.47
C ALA A 128 7.26 -1.51 18.79
N LEU A 129 5.95 -1.71 18.97
CA LEU A 129 4.90 -0.90 18.34
C LEU A 129 3.88 -0.41 19.39
N PRO A 130 3.27 0.78 19.20
CA PRO A 130 2.32 1.33 20.17
C PRO A 130 0.90 0.73 20.04
N LEU A 131 0.80 -0.59 19.94
CA LEU A 131 -0.45 -1.31 19.64
C LEU A 131 -1.25 -1.69 20.90
N GLY A 132 -0.71 -1.47 22.09
CA GLY A 132 -1.37 -1.78 23.35
C GLY A 132 -1.24 -3.25 23.71
N ALA A 133 -2.37 -3.87 24.05
CA ALA A 133 -2.37 -5.24 24.55
C ALA A 133 -1.83 -6.22 23.49
N PRO A 134 -1.16 -7.32 23.91
CA PRO A 134 -0.62 -8.32 22.99
C PRO A 134 -1.68 -8.98 22.08
N ASP A 135 -2.95 -8.99 22.51
CA ASP A 135 -4.10 -9.52 21.78
C ASP A 135 -4.77 -8.50 20.84
N THR A 136 -4.23 -7.28 20.71
CA THR A 136 -4.68 -6.29 19.72
C THR A 136 -4.64 -6.91 18.32
N LYS A 137 -5.78 -6.91 17.61
CA LYS A 137 -5.89 -7.46 16.26
C LYS A 137 -5.41 -6.45 15.22
N ILE A 138 -4.60 -6.93 14.28
CA ILE A 138 -4.11 -6.18 13.13
C ILE A 138 -4.42 -6.94 11.82
N PRO A 139 -4.99 -6.27 10.81
CA PRO A 139 -5.15 -6.83 9.48
C PRO A 139 -3.83 -6.73 8.70
N LEU A 140 -3.40 -7.84 8.13
CA LEU A 140 -2.12 -7.98 7.46
C LEU A 140 -2.25 -8.55 6.04
N ILE A 141 -1.26 -8.28 5.19
CA ILE A 141 -1.15 -8.82 3.84
C ILE A 141 0.30 -8.83 3.37
N ALA A 142 0.68 -9.78 2.49
CA ALA A 142 1.97 -9.75 1.82
C ALA A 142 1.96 -8.75 0.64
N ALA A 143 3.03 -7.98 0.45
CA ALA A 143 3.17 -7.15 -0.76
C ALA A 143 3.08 -7.98 -2.06
N GLU A 144 3.53 -9.24 -2.01
CA GLU A 144 3.42 -10.19 -3.13
C GLU A 144 1.97 -10.51 -3.49
N ASP A 145 1.07 -10.62 -2.51
CA ASP A 145 -0.34 -10.90 -2.78
C ASP A 145 -1.03 -9.70 -3.42
N VAL A 146 -0.69 -8.48 -2.98
CA VAL A 146 -1.15 -7.25 -3.65
C VAL A 146 -0.65 -7.21 -5.09
N ALA A 147 0.61 -7.57 -5.34
CA ALA A 147 1.17 -7.62 -6.69
C ALA A 147 0.49 -8.66 -7.58
N ARG A 148 0.17 -9.87 -7.06
CA ARG A 148 -0.58 -10.90 -7.79
C ARG A 148 -1.97 -10.42 -8.18
N VAL A 149 -2.70 -9.81 -7.24
CA VAL A 149 -4.03 -9.26 -7.51
C VAL A 149 -3.97 -8.11 -8.50
N ALA A 150 -2.98 -7.22 -8.37
CA ALA A 150 -2.77 -6.12 -9.30
C ALA A 150 -2.51 -6.62 -10.73
N ALA A 151 -1.65 -7.64 -10.88
CA ALA A 151 -1.38 -8.27 -12.17
C ALA A 151 -2.65 -8.91 -12.76
N GLY A 152 -3.43 -9.64 -11.95
CA GLY A 152 -4.69 -10.24 -12.39
C GLY A 152 -5.67 -9.18 -12.93
N PHE A 153 -5.87 -8.08 -12.21
CA PHE A 153 -6.71 -6.99 -12.73
C PHE A 153 -6.12 -6.26 -13.93
N LEU A 154 -4.79 -6.16 -14.04
CA LEU A 154 -4.17 -5.61 -15.25
C LEU A 154 -4.35 -6.51 -16.48
N GLU A 155 -4.55 -7.81 -16.31
CA GLU A 155 -4.76 -8.76 -17.43
C GLU A 155 -6.24 -8.96 -17.75
N GLU A 156 -7.13 -8.80 -16.77
CA GLU A 156 -8.56 -9.07 -16.92
C GLU A 156 -9.23 -8.16 -17.98
N ALA A 157 -10.08 -8.74 -18.83
CA ALA A 157 -10.85 -8.00 -19.82
C ALA A 157 -12.26 -7.70 -19.28
N GLY A 158 -12.81 -6.54 -19.65
CA GLY A 158 -14.18 -6.17 -19.29
C GLY A 158 -14.33 -5.54 -17.89
N PRO A 159 -15.57 -5.36 -17.42
CA PRO A 159 -15.86 -4.70 -16.15
C PRO A 159 -15.35 -5.51 -14.96
N VAL A 160 -14.80 -4.81 -13.96
CA VAL A 160 -14.31 -5.39 -12.70
C VAL A 160 -14.80 -4.55 -11.53
N ASP A 161 -14.73 -5.09 -10.32
CA ASP A 161 -15.00 -4.35 -9.10
C ASP A 161 -14.05 -3.15 -8.98
N ARG A 162 -14.60 -1.95 -8.75
CA ARG A 162 -13.78 -0.74 -8.60
C ARG A 162 -13.03 -0.69 -7.27
N VAL A 163 -13.66 -1.13 -6.19
CA VAL A 163 -13.08 -1.09 -4.84
C VAL A 163 -12.87 -2.52 -4.37
N VAL A 164 -11.62 -2.84 -4.06
CA VAL A 164 -11.17 -4.20 -3.78
C VAL A 164 -10.46 -4.21 -2.43
N PRO A 165 -11.15 -4.60 -1.34
CA PRO A 165 -10.51 -4.81 -0.05
C PRO A 165 -9.50 -5.96 -0.15
N LEU A 166 -8.30 -5.79 0.40
CA LEU A 166 -7.25 -6.80 0.41
C LEU A 166 -6.67 -7.00 1.81
N THR A 167 -7.08 -8.09 2.45
CA THR A 167 -6.54 -8.56 3.72
C THR A 167 -6.21 -10.04 3.55
N GLY A 168 -4.94 -10.41 3.74
CA GLY A 168 -4.48 -11.80 3.62
C GLY A 168 -4.58 -12.58 4.92
N GLN A 169 -4.41 -11.90 6.05
CA GLN A 169 -4.38 -12.51 7.37
C GLN A 169 -4.91 -11.54 8.44
N MET A 170 -5.62 -12.06 9.42
CA MET A 170 -5.81 -11.39 10.71
C MET A 170 -4.86 -12.04 11.71
N ALA A 171 -4.13 -11.22 12.47
CA ALA A 171 -3.24 -11.68 13.53
C ALA A 171 -3.37 -10.75 14.74
N THR A 172 -3.03 -11.24 15.92
CA THR A 172 -2.75 -10.37 17.07
C THR A 172 -1.34 -9.77 16.95
N ALA A 173 -1.06 -8.69 17.67
CA ALA A 173 0.28 -8.12 17.77
C ALA A 173 1.31 -9.17 18.22
N GLN A 174 0.94 -10.01 19.19
CA GLN A 174 1.76 -11.11 19.67
C GLN A 174 2.00 -12.19 18.61
N GLU A 175 0.95 -12.62 17.90
CA GLU A 175 1.06 -13.63 16.84
C GLU A 175 1.94 -13.14 15.68
N ALA A 176 1.79 -11.87 15.29
CA ALA A 176 2.60 -11.28 14.24
C ALA A 176 4.09 -11.18 14.62
N ALA A 177 4.41 -10.75 15.85
CA ALA A 177 5.78 -10.75 16.34
C ALA A 177 6.36 -12.16 16.41
N ALA A 178 5.62 -13.11 16.98
CA ALA A 178 6.05 -14.50 17.12
C ALA A 178 6.33 -15.16 15.76
N ALA A 179 5.52 -14.87 14.73
CA ALA A 179 5.73 -15.38 13.38
C ALA A 179 6.99 -14.84 12.70
N LEU A 180 7.49 -13.67 13.12
CA LEU A 180 8.78 -13.12 12.72
C LEU A 180 9.94 -13.58 13.62
N GLY A 181 9.67 -14.39 14.64
CA GLY A 181 10.67 -14.80 15.64
C GLY A 181 11.05 -13.70 16.62
N LEU A 182 10.14 -12.75 16.86
CA LEU A 182 10.36 -11.56 17.70
C LEU A 182 9.46 -11.58 18.94
N GLU A 183 9.85 -10.84 19.98
CA GLU A 183 8.98 -10.51 21.11
C GLU A 183 8.17 -9.25 20.81
N TYR A 184 6.86 -9.27 21.06
CA TYR A 184 6.05 -8.05 20.97
C TYR A 184 6.22 -7.20 22.23
N VAL A 185 6.53 -5.91 22.03
CA VAL A 185 6.67 -4.93 23.12
C VAL A 185 5.75 -3.74 22.84
N ASP A 186 4.82 -3.46 23.75
CA ASP A 186 4.04 -2.22 23.69
C ASP A 186 4.95 -1.05 24.08
N VAL A 187 4.95 -0.02 23.24
CA VAL A 187 5.64 1.24 23.53
C VAL A 187 4.64 2.38 23.66
N ALA A 188 4.95 3.33 24.53
CA ALA A 188 4.15 4.55 24.63
C ALA A 188 4.13 5.28 23.27
N PRO A 189 2.98 5.83 22.81
CA PRO A 189 2.89 6.51 21.52
C PRO A 189 3.96 7.59 21.30
N GLU A 190 4.33 8.33 22.34
CA GLU A 190 5.33 9.39 22.28
C GLU A 190 6.75 8.82 22.05
N VAL A 191 7.06 7.69 22.69
CA VAL A 191 8.34 6.98 22.49
C VAL A 191 8.41 6.37 21.10
N TRP A 192 7.30 5.82 20.61
CA TRP A 192 7.19 5.37 19.22
C TRP A 192 7.46 6.52 18.25
N GLU A 193 6.83 7.68 18.44
CA GLU A 193 6.94 8.82 17.53
C GLU A 193 8.40 9.32 17.42
N GLU A 194 9.10 9.43 18.55
CA GLU A 194 10.53 9.77 18.60
C GLU A 194 11.39 8.77 17.82
N ARG A 195 11.27 7.47 18.12
CA ARG A 195 12.01 6.40 17.43
C ARG A 195 11.69 6.32 15.95
N ALA A 196 10.42 6.50 15.59
CA ALA A 196 9.98 6.52 14.20
C ALA A 196 10.60 7.71 13.45
N MET A 197 10.72 8.88 14.08
CA MET A 197 11.39 10.03 13.48
C MET A 197 12.88 9.75 13.24
N GLU A 198 13.59 9.16 14.20
CA GLU A 198 14.99 8.77 14.04
C GLU A 198 15.17 7.75 12.90
N ARG A 199 14.26 6.77 12.81
CA ARG A 199 14.32 5.70 11.81
C ARG A 199 13.97 6.16 10.39
N TYR A 200 12.86 6.87 10.24
CA TYR A 200 12.30 7.21 8.93
C TYR A 200 12.73 8.59 8.42
N GLY A 201 13.03 9.53 9.32
CA GLY A 201 13.47 10.89 8.97
C GLY A 201 12.45 11.72 8.19
N ASP A 202 11.18 11.30 8.15
CA ASP A 202 10.10 11.96 7.41
C ASP A 202 8.86 12.15 8.30
N PRO A 203 8.48 13.40 8.64
CA PRO A 203 7.34 13.66 9.50
C PRO A 203 6.01 13.18 8.89
N TYR A 204 5.90 13.12 7.56
CA TYR A 204 4.69 12.60 6.92
C TYR A 204 4.53 11.09 7.15
N THR A 205 5.63 10.35 7.04
CA THR A 205 5.68 8.92 7.35
C THR A 205 5.31 8.68 8.81
N VAL A 206 5.92 9.43 9.73
CA VAL A 206 5.70 9.30 11.18
C VAL A 206 4.26 9.65 11.56
N GLU A 207 3.69 10.74 11.03
CA GLU A 207 2.28 11.10 11.26
C GLU A 207 1.36 9.97 10.82
N HIS A 208 1.59 9.41 9.62
CA HIS A 208 0.74 8.34 9.12
C HIS A 208 0.80 7.09 10.00
N LEU A 209 2.01 6.60 10.29
CA LEU A 209 2.19 5.35 11.04
C LEU A 209 1.68 5.49 12.48
N THR A 210 1.91 6.64 13.13
CA THR A 210 1.41 6.91 14.48
C THR A 210 -0.11 6.85 14.54
N HIS A 211 -0.81 7.50 13.61
CA HIS A 211 -2.27 7.39 13.55
C HIS A 211 -2.75 5.99 13.19
N LEU A 212 -2.05 5.29 12.28
CA LEU A 212 -2.39 3.93 11.86
C LEU A 212 -2.34 2.96 13.05
N TRP A 213 -1.24 2.95 13.81
CA TRP A 213 -1.11 2.11 15.00
C TRP A 213 -2.10 2.52 16.10
N GLY A 214 -2.35 3.82 16.25
CA GLY A 214 -3.36 4.33 17.18
C GLY A 214 -4.77 3.81 16.91
N ILE A 215 -5.16 3.65 15.65
CA ILE A 215 -6.46 3.05 15.28
C ILE A 215 -6.55 1.61 15.75
N PHE A 216 -5.53 0.79 15.48
CA PHE A 216 -5.55 -0.61 15.89
C PHE A 216 -5.51 -0.75 17.41
N ARG A 217 -4.74 0.09 18.11
CA ARG A 217 -4.77 0.18 19.58
C ARG A 217 -6.17 0.51 20.10
N LEU A 218 -6.87 1.45 19.46
CA LEU A 218 -8.22 1.85 19.84
C LEU A 218 -9.24 0.73 19.65
N ILE A 219 -9.14 -0.04 18.55
CA ILE A 219 -10.01 -1.19 18.27
C ILE A 219 -9.67 -2.37 19.20
N GLY A 220 -8.39 -2.58 19.51
CA GLY A 220 -7.90 -3.65 20.36
C GLY A 220 -8.23 -5.04 19.81
N ALA A 221 -8.71 -5.93 20.67
CA ALA A 221 -9.17 -7.27 20.31
C ALA A 221 -10.60 -7.30 19.70
N GLY A 222 -11.25 -6.14 19.60
CA GLY A 222 -12.60 -5.99 19.07
C GLY A 222 -12.72 -6.38 17.61
N ASP A 223 -13.95 -6.66 17.18
CA ASP A 223 -14.24 -6.88 15.77
C ASP A 223 -14.49 -5.54 15.07
N HIS A 224 -14.10 -5.46 13.81
CA HIS A 224 -14.30 -4.28 12.96
C HIS A 224 -14.79 -4.75 11.58
N PRO A 225 -15.67 -4.02 10.87
CA PRO A 225 -16.17 -4.42 9.56
C PRO A 225 -15.09 -4.70 8.50
N LEU A 226 -13.91 -4.11 8.68
CA LEU A 226 -12.74 -4.28 7.80
C LEU A 226 -11.84 -5.47 8.22
N TYR A 227 -12.07 -6.08 9.37
CA TYR A 227 -11.27 -7.18 9.92
C TYR A 227 -11.78 -8.52 9.39
N ARG A 228 -11.52 -8.77 8.12
CA ARG A 228 -11.85 -10.03 7.45
C ARG A 228 -10.83 -10.33 6.38
N VAL A 229 -10.42 -11.59 6.28
CA VAL A 229 -9.62 -12.08 5.15
C VAL A 229 -10.49 -12.06 3.90
N THR A 230 -9.92 -11.63 2.78
CA THR A 230 -10.64 -11.40 1.52
C THR A 230 -10.33 -12.51 0.52
N ASP A 231 -11.36 -13.08 -0.11
CA ASP A 231 -11.25 -14.17 -1.09
C ASP A 231 -10.65 -13.73 -2.43
N VAL A 232 -10.65 -12.43 -2.72
CA VAL A 232 -10.07 -11.83 -3.94
C VAL A 232 -8.62 -12.27 -4.18
N ILE A 233 -7.83 -12.45 -3.12
CA ILE A 233 -6.42 -12.82 -3.26
C ILE A 233 -6.28 -14.18 -3.94
N GLU A 234 -7.17 -15.12 -3.63
CA GLU A 234 -7.21 -16.42 -4.28
C GLU A 234 -7.88 -16.33 -5.65
N ARG A 235 -9.04 -15.68 -5.73
CA ARG A 235 -9.85 -15.59 -6.94
C ARG A 235 -9.14 -14.89 -8.10
N VAL A 236 -8.48 -13.76 -7.82
CA VAL A 236 -7.80 -12.93 -8.82
C VAL A 236 -6.30 -13.19 -8.83
N GLY A 237 -5.69 -13.38 -7.65
CA GLY A 237 -4.26 -13.63 -7.54
C GLY A 237 -3.84 -15.08 -7.83
N GLY A 238 -4.78 -16.02 -7.95
CA GLY A 238 -4.54 -17.39 -8.43
C GLY A 238 -4.09 -18.42 -7.37
N ARG A 239 -3.96 -18.03 -6.10
CA ARG A 239 -3.69 -18.92 -4.96
C ARG A 239 -4.04 -18.24 -3.63
N ALA A 240 -4.26 -19.06 -2.60
CA ALA A 240 -4.50 -18.62 -1.23
C ALA A 240 -3.52 -17.53 -0.76
N PRO A 241 -3.94 -16.62 0.14
CA PRO A 241 -3.07 -15.59 0.68
C PRO A 241 -1.89 -16.21 1.44
N LEU A 242 -0.75 -15.51 1.37
CA LEU A 242 0.42 -15.83 2.17
C LEU A 242 0.17 -15.50 3.64
N VAL A 243 0.90 -16.20 4.51
CA VAL A 243 0.86 -16.00 5.96
C VAL A 243 2.21 -15.46 6.40
N ILE A 244 2.22 -14.52 7.35
CA ILE A 244 3.47 -13.97 7.87
C ILE A 244 4.37 -15.09 8.44
N GLY A 245 5.66 -15.02 8.16
CA GLY A 245 6.64 -16.05 8.55
C GLY A 245 6.72 -17.28 7.62
N SER A 246 5.94 -17.35 6.54
CA SER A 246 5.94 -18.49 5.61
C SER A 246 6.98 -18.43 4.47
N ARG A 247 8.04 -17.62 4.58
CA ARG A 247 9.09 -17.44 3.56
C ARG A 247 10.39 -18.15 3.94
#